data_AF-A0A519ZCX4-F1
#
_entry.id   AF-A0A519ZCX4-F1
#
_cell.length_a   1.000
_cell.length_b   1.000
_cell.length_c   1.000
_cell.angle_alpha   90.00
_cell.angle_beta   90.00
_cell.angle_gamma   90.00
#
_symmetry.space_group_name_H-M   'P 1'
#
loop_
_entity.id
_entity.type
_entity.pdbx_description
1 polymer ?
#
loop_
_entity_poly.entity_id
_entity_poly.type
_entity_poly.pdbx_seq_one_letter_code
_entity_poly.pdbx_strand_id
1 'polypeptide(L)'
;PPAAAPSQPAAMPEMMSFNLNDINLDLDATPSQLPQEDNTSSGRLTEENPLETKLSLAEEFRAIGDFEGARSLAEEVLAEASGTLKTKAGTFLADLA
;
A
#
# COMPACT_ATOMS: atom_id res chain seq x y z
N PRO A 1 16.00 -62.64 -8.56
CA PRO A 1 14.79 -61.79 -8.73
C PRO A 1 15.25 -60.36 -9.03
N PRO A 2 14.52 -59.59 -9.86
CA PRO A 2 15.00 -58.35 -10.46
C PRO A 2 15.10 -57.19 -9.45
N ALA A 3 15.97 -56.22 -9.76
CA ALA A 3 16.15 -54.98 -9.03
C ALA A 3 14.94 -54.04 -9.19
N ALA A 4 14.50 -53.40 -8.10
CA ALA A 4 13.48 -52.37 -8.13
C ALA A 4 14.14 -50.97 -8.25
N ALA A 5 13.81 -50.25 -9.32
CA ALA A 5 14.21 -48.86 -9.55
C ALA A 5 13.46 -47.90 -8.60
N PRO A 6 14.03 -46.72 -8.27
CA PRO A 6 13.31 -45.70 -7.52
C PRO A 6 12.24 -45.02 -8.40
N SER A 7 11.02 -44.92 -7.87
CA SER A 7 9.89 -44.21 -8.46
C SER A 7 10.13 -42.69 -8.46
N GLN A 8 10.09 -42.05 -9.63
CA GLN A 8 10.15 -40.59 -9.75
C GLN A 8 8.80 -39.96 -9.36
N PRO A 9 8.78 -38.85 -8.61
CA PRO A 9 7.56 -38.10 -8.34
C PRO A 9 7.02 -37.45 -9.62
N ALA A 10 5.70 -37.51 -9.80
CA ALA A 10 4.99 -36.91 -10.93
C ALA A 10 5.20 -35.39 -10.96
N ALA A 11 5.52 -34.86 -12.14
CA ALA A 11 5.73 -33.44 -12.40
C ALA A 11 4.51 -32.63 -11.95
N MET A 12 4.71 -31.81 -10.92
CA MET A 12 3.77 -30.74 -10.59
C MET A 12 3.81 -29.74 -11.75
N PRO A 13 2.67 -29.19 -12.22
CA PRO A 13 2.67 -28.13 -13.22
C PRO A 13 3.55 -27.01 -12.69
N GLU A 14 4.64 -26.77 -13.42
CA GLU A 14 5.67 -25.78 -13.15
C GLU A 14 4.97 -24.46 -12.82
N MET A 15 5.05 -24.03 -11.56
CA MET A 15 4.56 -22.73 -11.12
C MET A 15 5.14 -21.72 -12.09
N MET A 16 4.28 -21.10 -12.92
CA MET A 16 4.65 -20.17 -13.98
C MET A 16 5.80 -19.32 -13.50
N SER A 17 7.01 -19.65 -13.98
CA SER A 17 8.22 -19.02 -13.49
C SER A 17 8.15 -17.58 -13.94
N PHE A 18 7.85 -16.69 -12.99
CA PHE A 18 7.75 -15.27 -13.23
C PHE A 18 9.16 -14.76 -13.54
N ASN A 19 9.55 -14.89 -14.80
CA ASN A 19 10.85 -14.52 -15.29
C ASN A 19 10.76 -13.06 -15.72
N LEU A 20 11.12 -12.17 -14.80
CA LEU A 20 11.20 -10.72 -15.04
C LEU A 20 12.12 -10.34 -16.21
N ASN A 21 12.98 -11.27 -16.64
CA ASN A 21 13.84 -11.08 -17.81
C ASN A 21 13.09 -11.21 -19.15
N ASP A 22 11.90 -11.83 -19.17
CA ASP A 22 11.03 -11.92 -20.35
C ASP A 22 10.13 -10.68 -20.50
N ILE A 23 10.01 -9.86 -19.45
CA ILE A 23 9.28 -8.60 -19.49
C ILE A 23 10.16 -7.56 -20.19
N ASN A 24 10.10 -7.54 -21.52
CA ASN A 24 10.61 -6.44 -22.33
C ASN A 24 9.65 -5.24 -22.17
N LEU A 25 9.96 -4.34 -21.24
CA LEU A 25 9.00 -3.34 -20.75
C LEU A 25 8.84 -2.08 -21.62
N ASP A 26 9.46 -1.96 -22.80
CA ASP A 26 9.40 -0.78 -23.71
C ASP A 26 8.97 0.55 -23.05
N LEU A 27 9.74 0.99 -22.05
CA LEU A 27 9.49 2.24 -21.30
C LEU A 27 9.89 3.49 -22.08
N ASP A 28 10.34 3.32 -23.33
CA ASP A 28 10.81 4.38 -24.23
C ASP A 28 9.87 4.59 -25.43
N ALA A 29 8.69 3.94 -25.46
CA ALA A 29 7.60 4.39 -26.34
C ALA A 29 7.11 5.76 -25.85
N THR A 30 7.78 6.81 -26.31
CA THR A 30 7.25 8.18 -26.28
C THR A 30 5.85 8.16 -26.91
N PRO A 31 4.77 8.44 -26.16
CA PRO A 31 3.47 8.60 -26.76
C PRO A 31 3.53 9.88 -27.58
N SER A 32 3.89 9.73 -28.86
CA SER A 32 3.73 10.79 -29.84
C SER A 32 2.22 11.04 -29.96
N GLN A 33 1.79 12.06 -29.21
CA GLN A 33 0.52 12.78 -29.34
C GLN A 33 -0.73 12.03 -28.85
N LEU A 34 -0.88 11.99 -27.52
CA LEU A 34 -2.21 11.97 -26.88
C LEU A 34 -2.56 13.44 -26.52
N PRO A 35 -3.83 13.88 -26.65
CA PRO A 35 -4.25 15.22 -26.24
C PRO A 35 -3.83 15.49 -24.81
N GLN A 36 -3.45 16.72 -24.48
CA GLN A 36 -3.12 17.16 -23.13
C GLN A 36 -4.20 16.71 -22.14
N GLU A 37 -3.96 15.57 -21.50
CA GLU A 37 -4.69 15.11 -20.33
C GLU A 37 -4.09 15.85 -19.15
N ASP A 38 -4.82 16.90 -18.78
CA ASP A 38 -4.78 17.64 -17.54
C ASP A 38 -4.13 16.83 -16.39
N ASN A 39 -2.98 17.33 -15.96
CA ASN A 39 -2.46 17.23 -14.60
C ASN A 39 -2.80 15.92 -13.86
N THR A 40 -2.02 14.86 -14.10
CA THR A 40 -1.73 13.76 -13.15
C THR A 40 -2.68 13.65 -11.97
N SER A 41 -3.94 13.35 -12.27
CA SER A 41 -4.87 12.97 -11.23
C SER A 41 -4.47 11.56 -10.86
N SER A 42 -3.73 11.43 -9.77
CA SER A 42 -3.66 10.21 -8.95
C SER A 42 -5.05 9.86 -8.38
N GLY A 43 -6.11 10.00 -9.19
CA GLY A 43 -7.51 10.02 -8.80
C GLY A 43 -8.20 8.71 -9.14
N ARG A 44 -7.65 7.58 -8.68
CA ARG A 44 -8.45 6.34 -8.60
C ARG A 44 -7.95 5.25 -7.64
N LEU A 45 -7.17 5.60 -6.63
CA LEU A 45 -7.36 4.98 -5.32
C LEU A 45 -8.51 5.78 -4.69
N THR A 46 -9.50 5.14 -4.07
CA THR A 46 -10.66 5.85 -3.52
C THR A 46 -10.20 7.10 -2.77
N GLU A 47 -10.80 8.26 -3.05
CA GLU A 47 -10.32 9.62 -2.76
C GLU A 47 -10.20 9.99 -1.26
N GLU A 48 -9.74 9.07 -0.42
CA GLU A 48 -9.41 9.33 0.98
C GLU A 48 -8.00 9.90 0.99
N ASN A 49 -7.85 11.12 1.53
CA ASN A 49 -6.53 11.72 1.62
C ASN A 49 -5.61 10.77 2.41
N PRO A 50 -4.33 10.60 2.04
CA PRO A 50 -3.42 9.71 2.76
C PRO A 50 -3.35 10.01 4.26
N LEU A 51 -3.53 11.28 4.64
CA LEU A 51 -3.60 11.72 6.03
C LEU A 51 -4.90 11.30 6.74
N GLU A 52 -6.02 11.19 6.03
CA GLU A 52 -7.27 10.66 6.59
C GLU A 52 -7.13 9.17 6.86
N THR A 53 -6.52 8.42 5.95
CA THR A 53 -6.20 7.00 6.17
C THR A 53 -5.25 6.82 7.36
N LYS A 54 -4.22 7.67 7.50
CA LYS A 54 -3.32 7.64 8.67
C LYS A 54 -4.09 7.88 9.98
N LEU A 55 -5.00 8.86 10.01
CA LEU A 55 -5.80 9.13 11.21
C LEU A 55 -6.74 7.97 11.54
N SER A 56 -7.36 7.36 10.52
CA SER A 56 -8.20 6.18 10.68
C SER A 56 -7.42 4.98 11.26
N LEU A 57 -6.19 4.77 10.76
CA LEU A 57 -5.28 3.76 11.33
C LEU A 57 -4.89 4.06 12.78
N ALA A 58 -4.69 5.33 13.14
CA ALA A 58 -4.43 5.72 14.53
C ALA A 58 -5.61 5.35 15.45
N GLU A 59 -6.85 5.54 14.98
CA GLU A 59 -8.04 5.13 15.72
C GLU A 59 -8.12 3.60 15.92
N GLU A 60 -7.75 2.83 14.89
CA GLU A 60 -7.63 1.37 14.97
C GLU A 60 -6.55 0.94 15.98
N PHE A 61 -5.37 1.59 15.98
CA PHE A 61 -4.31 1.33 16.96
C PHE A 61 -4.79 1.58 18.40
N ARG A 62 -5.49 2.69 18.63
CA ARG A 62 -6.12 2.96 19.94
C ARG A 62 -7.11 1.86 20.32
N ALA A 63 -7.94 1.42 19.38
CA ALA A 63 -8.97 0.39 19.62
C ALA A 63 -8.38 -0.97 20.03
N ILE A 64 -7.20 -1.33 19.52
CA ILE A 64 -6.48 -2.56 19.93
C ILE A 64 -5.58 -2.36 21.16
N GLY A 65 -5.52 -1.15 21.73
CA GLY A 65 -4.73 -0.82 22.92
C GLY A 65 -3.29 -0.39 22.64
N ASP A 66 -2.92 -0.15 21.39
CA ASP A 66 -1.61 0.39 21.00
C ASP A 66 -1.65 1.93 20.99
N PHE A 67 -1.62 2.53 22.18
CA PHE A 67 -1.68 3.98 22.33
C PHE A 67 -0.44 4.69 21.79
N GLU A 68 0.73 4.05 21.81
CA GLU A 68 1.98 4.65 21.32
C GLU A 68 2.00 4.68 19.79
N GLY A 69 1.57 3.60 19.13
CA GLY A 69 1.35 3.57 17.68
C GLY A 69 0.30 4.57 17.21
N ALA A 70 -0.83 4.65 17.94
CA ALA A 70 -1.89 5.62 17.66
C ALA A 70 -1.39 7.07 17.78
N ARG A 71 -0.64 7.36 18.85
CA ARG A 71 -0.06 8.69 19.07
C ARG A 71 0.89 9.09 17.94
N SER A 72 1.81 8.19 17.58
CA SER A 72 2.82 8.45 16.54
C SER A 72 2.17 8.84 15.20
N LEU A 73 1.17 8.06 14.76
CA LEU A 73 0.44 8.36 13.53
C LEU A 73 -0.35 9.68 13.61
N ALA A 74 -1.01 9.95 14.73
CA ALA A 74 -1.75 11.19 14.90
C ALA A 74 -0.85 12.43 14.99
N GLU A 75 0.37 12.31 15.54
CA GLU A 75 1.38 13.38 15.51
C GLU A 75 1.86 13.68 14.08
N GLU A 76 2.04 12.64 13.26
CA GLU A 76 2.36 12.78 11.84
C GLU A 76 1.24 13.51 11.08
N VAL A 77 -0.02 13.11 11.30
CA VAL A 77 -1.18 13.80 10.72
C VAL A 77 -1.29 15.23 11.23
N LEU A 78 -1.05 15.49 12.51
CA LEU A 78 -1.09 16.85 13.07
C LEU A 78 -0.03 17.76 12.42
N ALA A 79 1.15 17.22 12.14
CA ALA A 79 2.24 17.95 11.51
C ALA A 79 1.95 18.29 10.04
N GLU A 80 1.41 17.34 9.28
CA GLU A 80 1.21 17.47 7.84
C GLU A 80 -0.18 18.04 7.45
N ALA A 81 -1.22 17.79 8.24
CA ALA A 81 -2.58 18.18 7.92
C ALA A 81 -2.84 19.67 8.16
N SER A 82 -3.89 20.16 7.50
CA SER A 82 -4.45 21.49 7.69
C SER A 82 -5.96 21.43 7.89
N GLY A 83 -6.56 22.55 8.32
CA GLY A 83 -8.00 22.67 8.48
C GLY A 83 -8.61 21.68 9.48
N THR A 84 -9.71 21.04 9.08
CA THR A 84 -10.49 20.13 9.93
C THR A 84 -9.71 18.88 10.35
N LEU A 85 -8.87 18.34 9.46
CA LEU A 85 -8.10 17.13 9.74
C LEU A 85 -7.05 17.35 10.83
N LYS A 86 -6.39 18.52 10.82
CA LYS A 86 -5.46 18.93 11.88
C LYS A 86 -6.16 19.04 13.23
N THR A 87 -7.36 19.64 13.26
CA THR A 87 -8.17 19.73 14.48
C THR A 87 -8.57 18.35 15.00
N LYS A 88 -9.00 17.43 14.13
CA LYS A 88 -9.34 16.06 14.51
C LYS A 88 -8.14 15.34 15.13
N ALA A 89 -6.97 15.41 14.49
CA ALA A 89 -5.74 14.81 15.02
C ALA A 89 -5.34 15.40 16.39
N GLY A 90 -5.47 16.72 16.55
CA GLY A 90 -5.21 17.38 17.84
C GLY A 90 -6.16 16.94 18.96
N THR A 91 -7.45 16.83 18.67
CA THR A 91 -8.44 16.30 19.63
C THR A 91 -8.16 14.85 19.98
N PHE A 92 -7.81 14.03 18.99
CA PHE A 92 -7.46 12.63 19.21
C PHE A 92 -6.23 12.49 20.13
N LEU A 93 -5.18 13.29 19.91
CA LEU A 93 -4.01 13.30 20.80
C LEU A 93 -4.32 13.76 22.22
N ALA A 94 -5.27 14.67 22.40
CA ALA A 94 -5.72 15.10 23.73
C ALA A 94 -6.54 14.02 24.46
N ASP A 95 -7.27 13.17 23.73
CA ASP A 95 -8.02 12.03 24.26
C ASP A 95 -7.09 10.89 24.71
N LEU A 96 -5.92 10.77 24.10
CA LEU A 96 -4.89 9.78 24.46
C LEU A 96 -4.05 10.17 25.69
N ALA A 97 -4.15 11.40 26.18
CA ALA A 97 -3.29 11.98 27.22
C ALA A 97 -3.71 11.66 28.66
#